data_AF-A0A4Y9YTH2-F1
#
_entry.id   AF-A0A4Y9YTH2-F1
#
_cell.length_a   1.000
_cell.length_b   1.000
_cell.length_c   1.000
_cell.angle_alpha   90.00
_cell.angle_beta   90.00
_cell.angle_gamma   90.00
#
_symmetry.space_group_name_H-M   'P 1'
#
loop_
_entity.id
_entity.type
_entity.pdbx_description
1 polymer ?
#
loop_
_entity_poly.entity_id
_entity_poly.type
_entity_poly.pdbx_seq_one_letter_code
_entity_poly.pdbx_strand_id
1 'polypeptide(L)'
;MDSFKSLASSFTNKIGLTSGDGETATPQPIMASGDQVPGETDLRSKEISNLLKTQEILHQENTQLKALLETRRQELQDAQRFMGTVDTVAESEVVQEVDSLNAETFNLARSMADQASPDPNQNAQHDAIERATTALGSPFVAVLKSTDTRGDTILLEIAIRVAATHFLSQIICTWTTSPEDDGILACVYEKIRSSENQSVVGQWRALTRTFAQDKLDMQQLEDDCNRRLAILILDVLSVARMRPSPGGNPEYALQILVGKALRIRQLIGEALKSSEYEIFLPQPEAAFAAADMEDTYDPRGKGGRTRSHVLCYVAFGLRRVEKVKRELQSVTLLKAGVGLQTLLADLDLVDGDDESMST
;
A
#
# COMPACT_ATOMS: atom_id res chain seq x y z
N MET A 1 21.88 -26.10 -16.68
CA MET A 1 21.76 -26.73 -18.01
C MET A 1 22.96 -27.63 -18.31
N ASP A 2 23.50 -28.35 -17.30
CA ASP A 2 24.77 -29.11 -17.41
C ASP A 2 24.71 -30.52 -16.78
N SER A 3 23.53 -31.13 -16.66
CA SER A 3 23.41 -32.47 -16.04
C SER A 3 22.90 -33.57 -16.97
N PHE A 4 22.53 -33.25 -18.21
CA PHE A 4 21.98 -34.25 -19.16
C PHE A 4 22.96 -34.74 -20.24
N LYS A 5 24.21 -34.27 -20.26
CA LYS A 5 25.24 -34.73 -21.22
C LYS A 5 26.06 -35.93 -20.73
N SER A 6 25.87 -36.41 -19.50
CA SER A 6 26.71 -37.46 -18.91
C SER A 6 26.22 -38.90 -19.16
N LEU A 7 25.09 -39.12 -19.82
CA LEU A 7 24.50 -40.47 -19.96
C LEU A 7 24.58 -41.08 -21.37
N ALA A 8 25.16 -40.36 -22.35
CA ALA A 8 25.27 -40.86 -23.74
C ALA A 8 26.67 -41.41 -24.12
N SER A 9 27.61 -41.54 -23.16
CA SER A 9 29.01 -41.93 -23.45
C SER A 9 29.41 -43.34 -22.97
N SER A 10 28.47 -44.19 -22.51
CA SER A 10 28.82 -45.47 -21.85
C SER A 10 28.36 -46.75 -22.58
N PHE A 11 28.02 -46.71 -23.87
CA PHE A 11 27.61 -47.91 -24.60
C PHE A 11 28.25 -48.06 -25.98
N THR A 12 29.55 -47.86 -26.06
CA THR A 12 30.37 -48.23 -27.22
C THR A 12 31.79 -48.59 -26.77
N ASN A 13 31.97 -49.77 -26.16
CA ASN A 13 33.25 -50.48 -26.19
C ASN A 13 33.15 -51.86 -25.54
N LYS A 14 32.82 -52.90 -26.32
CA LYS A 14 33.22 -54.28 -26.00
C LYS A 14 33.03 -55.29 -27.13
N ILE A 15 33.77 -55.19 -28.24
CA ILE A 15 34.12 -56.42 -28.99
C ILE A 15 35.57 -56.27 -29.46
N GLY A 16 36.45 -57.09 -28.86
CA GLY A 16 37.86 -57.17 -29.19
C GLY A 16 38.09 -57.86 -30.53
N LEU A 17 39.02 -57.28 -31.31
CA LEU A 17 39.63 -57.90 -32.48
C LEU A 17 40.91 -58.60 -32.02
N THR A 18 40.99 -59.90 -32.24
CA THR A 18 42.25 -60.66 -32.25
C THR A 18 42.41 -61.29 -33.63
N SER A 19 43.53 -60.97 -34.29
CA SER A 19 44.01 -61.62 -35.51
C SER A 19 44.26 -63.11 -35.29
N GLY A 20 44.01 -63.92 -36.32
CA GLY A 20 44.43 -65.31 -36.44
C GLY A 20 44.38 -65.73 -37.90
N ASP A 21 45.54 -66.13 -38.41
CA ASP A 21 45.85 -66.42 -39.81
C ASP A 21 45.11 -67.64 -40.40
N GLY A 22 44.89 -67.55 -41.72
CA GLY A 22 45.13 -68.60 -42.72
C GLY A 22 44.45 -69.96 -42.58
N GLU A 23 43.55 -70.28 -43.51
CA GLU A 23 43.75 -71.44 -44.40
C GLU A 23 42.79 -71.44 -45.61
N THR A 24 43.36 -71.84 -46.74
CA THR A 24 42.76 -72.01 -48.06
C THR A 24 41.84 -73.21 -48.13
N ALA A 25 40.59 -73.03 -48.60
CA ALA A 25 39.79 -74.12 -49.17
C ALA A 25 38.78 -73.59 -50.21
N THR A 26 39.03 -74.01 -51.45
CA THR A 26 38.17 -74.20 -52.64
C THR A 26 36.67 -73.85 -52.58
N PRO A 27 36.11 -73.21 -53.64
CA PRO A 27 34.70 -72.88 -53.73
C PRO A 27 33.87 -74.05 -54.29
N GLN A 28 32.83 -74.47 -53.57
CA GLN A 28 31.72 -75.25 -54.14
C GLN A 28 30.52 -74.35 -54.44
N PRO A 29 29.88 -74.52 -55.61
CA PRO A 29 28.73 -73.72 -56.01
C PRO A 29 27.44 -74.33 -55.45
N ILE A 30 26.74 -73.61 -54.58
CA ILE A 30 25.35 -73.91 -54.28
C ILE A 30 24.50 -72.84 -54.97
N MET A 31 24.06 -73.18 -56.17
CA MET A 31 22.92 -72.55 -56.81
C MET A 31 21.63 -72.92 -56.06
N ALA A 32 20.69 -71.99 -56.13
CA ALA A 32 19.24 -72.18 -56.04
C ALA A 32 18.64 -72.54 -54.67
N SER A 33 18.27 -71.48 -53.94
CA SER A 33 16.99 -71.40 -53.25
C SER A 33 16.56 -69.93 -53.15
N GLY A 34 16.47 -69.29 -54.31
CA GLY A 34 15.70 -68.07 -54.50
C GLY A 34 14.41 -68.47 -55.20
N ASP A 35 13.41 -68.90 -54.43
CA ASP A 35 11.99 -68.92 -54.85
C ASP A 35 11.12 -69.46 -53.71
N GLN A 36 10.80 -68.56 -52.76
CA GLN A 36 9.74 -68.59 -51.72
C GLN A 36 10.23 -67.57 -50.66
N VAL A 37 9.65 -66.39 -50.42
CA VAL A 37 8.29 -65.89 -50.60
C VAL A 37 8.39 -64.37 -50.84
N PRO A 38 8.20 -63.86 -52.07
CA PRO A 38 8.22 -62.41 -52.36
C PRO A 38 7.13 -61.63 -51.59
N GLY A 39 6.07 -62.32 -51.15
CA GLY A 39 4.98 -61.73 -50.39
C GLY A 39 5.27 -61.50 -48.91
N GLU A 40 6.07 -62.33 -48.25
CA GLU A 40 6.31 -62.25 -46.79
C GLU A 40 7.32 -61.13 -46.46
N THR A 41 8.30 -60.92 -47.33
CA THR A 41 9.28 -59.83 -47.21
C THR A 41 8.63 -58.47 -47.49
N ASP A 42 7.73 -58.39 -48.47
CA ASP A 42 6.95 -57.17 -48.77
C ASP A 42 5.95 -56.82 -47.65
N LEU A 43 5.30 -57.83 -47.06
CA LEU A 43 4.41 -57.66 -45.91
C LEU A 43 5.16 -57.15 -44.67
N ARG A 44 6.29 -57.74 -44.32
CA ARG A 44 7.14 -57.28 -43.20
C ARG A 44 7.69 -55.87 -43.45
N SER A 45 8.06 -55.55 -44.68
CA SER A 45 8.56 -54.21 -45.04
C SER A 45 7.48 -53.14 -44.87
N LYS A 46 6.22 -53.45 -45.26
CA LYS A 46 5.06 -52.59 -44.98
C LYS A 46 4.78 -52.42 -43.50
N GLU A 47 4.90 -53.50 -42.72
CA GLU A 47 4.68 -53.45 -41.27
C GLU A 47 5.74 -52.58 -40.56
N ILE A 48 7.02 -52.73 -40.92
CA ILE A 48 8.10 -51.87 -40.42
C ILE A 48 7.87 -50.41 -40.81
N SER A 49 7.45 -50.14 -42.06
CA SER A 49 7.13 -48.77 -42.51
C SER A 49 5.98 -48.16 -41.70
N ASN A 50 4.94 -48.95 -41.39
CA ASN A 50 3.83 -48.50 -40.58
C ASN A 50 4.25 -48.23 -39.13
N LEU A 51 5.04 -49.13 -38.52
CA LEU A 51 5.57 -48.95 -37.17
C LEU A 51 6.46 -47.72 -37.05
N LEU A 52 7.32 -47.45 -38.03
CA LEU A 52 8.17 -46.26 -38.07
C LEU A 52 7.32 -44.98 -38.16
N LYS A 53 6.26 -44.98 -38.98
CA LYS A 53 5.32 -43.84 -39.06
C LYS A 53 4.62 -43.62 -37.71
N THR A 54 4.17 -44.68 -37.06
CA THR A 54 3.54 -44.59 -35.74
C THR A 54 4.53 -44.09 -34.69
N GLN A 55 5.78 -44.56 -34.72
CA GLN A 55 6.82 -44.12 -33.80
C GLN A 55 7.14 -42.63 -33.99
N GLU A 56 7.21 -42.15 -35.23
CA GLU A 56 7.43 -40.73 -35.53
C GLU A 56 6.26 -39.87 -35.02
N ILE A 57 5.02 -40.30 -35.26
CA ILE A 57 3.82 -39.60 -34.75
C ILE A 57 3.86 -39.52 -33.23
N LEU A 58 4.12 -40.64 -32.54
CA LEU A 58 4.21 -40.69 -31.09
C LEU A 58 5.36 -39.82 -30.56
N HIS A 59 6.50 -39.78 -31.25
CA HIS A 59 7.63 -38.93 -30.88
C HIS A 59 7.28 -37.44 -31.02
N GLN A 60 6.58 -37.07 -32.10
CA GLN A 60 6.07 -35.72 -32.31
C GLN A 60 5.05 -35.33 -31.24
N GLU A 61 4.07 -36.19 -30.95
CA GLU A 61 3.09 -35.96 -29.88
C GLU A 61 3.76 -35.80 -28.51
N ASN A 62 4.74 -36.65 -28.19
CA ASN A 62 5.48 -36.57 -26.92
C ASN A 62 6.26 -35.24 -26.82
N THR A 63 6.85 -34.80 -27.93
CA THR A 63 7.56 -33.52 -28.00
C THR A 63 6.61 -32.33 -27.83
N GLN A 64 5.43 -32.36 -28.46
CA GLN A 64 4.40 -31.34 -28.30
C GLN A 64 3.86 -31.29 -26.86
N LEU A 65 3.59 -32.45 -26.25
CA LEU A 65 3.15 -32.54 -24.87
C LEU A 65 4.19 -31.98 -23.89
N LYS A 66 5.47 -32.29 -24.10
CA LYS A 66 6.57 -31.73 -23.30
C LYS A 66 6.65 -30.20 -23.42
N ALA A 67 6.53 -29.67 -24.63
CA ALA A 67 6.51 -28.23 -24.85
C ALA A 67 5.32 -27.57 -24.14
N LEU A 68 4.12 -28.14 -24.26
CA LEU A 68 2.92 -27.64 -23.59
C LEU A 68 3.05 -27.69 -22.06
N LEU A 69 3.61 -28.77 -21.52
CA LEU A 69 3.86 -28.90 -20.08
C LEU A 69 4.83 -27.84 -19.58
N GLU A 70 5.92 -27.56 -20.30
CA GLU A 70 6.86 -26.52 -19.90
C GLU A 70 6.22 -25.13 -19.95
N THR A 71 5.42 -24.84 -20.98
CA THR A 71 4.63 -23.59 -21.04
C THR A 71 3.69 -23.46 -19.85
N ARG A 72 2.92 -24.50 -19.52
CA ARG A 72 2.03 -24.49 -18.35
C ARG A 72 2.78 -24.36 -17.03
N ARG A 73 3.96 -24.98 -16.93
CA ARG A 73 4.83 -24.86 -15.75
C ARG A 73 5.29 -23.43 -15.58
N GLN A 74 5.69 -22.76 -16.67
CA GLN A 74 6.11 -21.37 -16.66
C GLN A 74 4.94 -20.43 -16.29
N GLU A 75 3.77 -20.60 -16.92
CA GLU A 75 2.55 -19.84 -16.60
C GLU A 75 2.16 -19.98 -15.11
N LEU A 76 2.23 -21.20 -14.56
CA LEU A 76 1.96 -21.44 -13.15
C LEU A 76 2.99 -20.78 -12.24
N GLN A 77 4.28 -20.80 -12.61
CA GLN A 77 5.32 -20.12 -11.83
C GLN A 77 5.13 -18.61 -11.83
N ASP A 78 4.77 -18.03 -12.96
CA ASP A 78 4.53 -16.58 -13.06
C ASP A 78 3.24 -16.19 -12.30
N ALA A 79 2.19 -16.99 -12.40
CA ALA A 79 0.97 -16.82 -11.60
C ALA A 79 1.26 -16.96 -10.09
N GLN A 80 2.10 -17.93 -9.69
CA GLN A 80 2.50 -18.10 -8.29
C GLN A 80 3.36 -16.95 -7.78
N ARG A 81 4.24 -16.36 -8.62
CA ARG A 81 5.00 -15.17 -8.26
C ARG A 81 4.11 -13.93 -8.13
N PHE A 82 3.10 -13.82 -9.00
CA PHE A 82 2.15 -12.73 -8.98
C PHE A 82 1.17 -12.83 -7.79
N MET A 83 0.70 -14.04 -7.47
CA MET A 83 -0.27 -14.31 -6.40
C MET A 83 0.37 -14.58 -5.04
N GLY A 84 1.63 -15.04 -5.01
CA GLY A 84 2.40 -15.40 -3.82
C GLY A 84 2.83 -14.17 -3.04
N THR A 85 1.86 -13.52 -2.40
CA THR A 85 2.04 -12.32 -1.60
C THR A 85 2.24 -12.73 -0.14
N VAL A 86 3.45 -13.20 0.17
CA VAL A 86 3.89 -13.23 1.57
C VAL A 86 4.32 -11.82 1.90
N ASP A 87 3.55 -11.16 2.76
CA ASP A 87 3.92 -9.86 3.29
C ASP A 87 5.27 -9.96 4.01
N THR A 88 6.19 -9.05 3.69
CA THR A 88 7.51 -9.00 4.33
C THR A 88 7.47 -8.24 5.66
N VAL A 89 6.33 -7.64 5.99
CA VAL A 89 6.10 -6.78 7.15
C VAL A 89 4.89 -7.31 7.93
N ALA A 90 4.95 -7.23 9.25
CA ALA A 90 3.84 -7.63 10.11
C ALA A 90 2.83 -6.47 10.30
N GLU A 91 1.54 -6.79 10.47
CA GLU A 91 0.49 -5.81 10.78
C GLU A 91 0.85 -4.93 12.00
N SER A 92 1.45 -5.54 13.03
CA SER A 92 1.87 -4.83 14.24
C SER A 92 2.88 -3.72 13.97
N GLU A 93 3.72 -3.84 12.93
CA GLU A 93 4.68 -2.79 12.56
C GLU A 93 3.94 -1.54 12.06
N VAL A 94 2.89 -1.70 11.25
CA VAL A 94 2.08 -0.55 10.78
C VAL A 94 1.31 0.08 11.91
N VAL A 95 0.70 -0.74 12.78
CA VAL A 95 0.01 -0.25 13.98
C VAL A 95 0.97 0.59 14.83
N GLN A 96 2.19 0.09 15.07
CA GLN A 96 3.20 0.80 15.84
C GLN A 96 3.67 2.10 15.16
N GLU A 97 3.86 2.11 13.85
CA GLU A 97 4.26 3.34 13.13
C GLU A 97 3.15 4.40 13.15
N VAL A 98 1.88 4.01 13.00
CA VAL A 98 0.75 4.96 13.08
C VAL A 98 0.59 5.50 14.51
N ASP A 99 0.71 4.66 15.52
CA ASP A 99 0.65 5.08 16.94
C ASP A 99 1.82 6.02 17.28
N SER A 100 3.02 5.70 16.80
CA SER A 100 4.19 6.57 16.93
C SER A 100 4.00 7.92 16.22
N LEU A 101 3.41 7.93 15.02
CA LEU A 101 3.11 9.17 14.31
C LEU A 101 2.09 10.04 15.08
N ASN A 102 1.07 9.42 15.69
CA ASN A 102 0.10 10.10 16.54
C ASN A 102 0.79 10.77 17.74
N ALA A 103 1.68 10.05 18.43
CA ALA A 103 2.43 10.56 19.57
C ALA A 103 3.33 11.75 19.20
N GLU A 104 4.06 11.67 18.09
CA GLU A 104 4.91 12.77 17.62
C GLU A 104 4.08 13.99 17.19
N THR A 105 2.92 13.77 16.57
CA THR A 105 2.02 14.87 16.16
C THR A 105 1.49 15.61 17.39
N PHE A 106 1.14 14.87 18.45
CA PHE A 106 0.76 15.45 19.74
C PHE A 106 1.91 16.25 20.37
N ASN A 107 3.12 15.68 20.43
CA ASN A 107 4.29 16.33 21.01
C ASN A 107 4.66 17.62 20.28
N LEU A 108 4.65 17.60 18.94
CA LEU A 108 4.89 18.79 18.13
C LEU A 108 3.88 19.88 18.47
N ALA A 109 2.59 19.56 18.41
CA ALA A 109 1.56 20.55 18.60
C ALA A 109 1.61 21.19 19.99
N ARG A 110 1.81 20.36 21.03
CA ARG A 110 1.98 20.84 22.40
C ARG A 110 3.19 21.76 22.53
N SER A 111 4.34 21.32 22.03
CA SER A 111 5.57 22.13 22.07
C SER A 111 5.44 23.45 21.32
N MET A 112 4.77 23.45 20.16
CA MET A 112 4.58 24.66 19.35
C MET A 112 3.58 25.62 19.98
N ALA A 113 2.49 25.09 20.54
CA ALA A 113 1.49 25.91 21.22
C ALA A 113 2.07 26.55 22.51
N ASP A 114 2.81 25.78 23.31
CA ASP A 114 3.46 26.26 24.55
C ASP A 114 4.51 27.35 24.29
N GLN A 115 5.19 27.29 23.14
CA GLN A 115 6.21 28.27 22.76
C GLN A 115 5.66 29.44 21.95
N ALA A 116 4.40 29.40 21.52
CA ALA A 116 3.82 30.46 20.72
C ALA A 116 3.69 31.75 21.55
N SER A 117 3.89 32.89 20.90
CA SER A 117 3.70 34.21 21.52
C SER A 117 2.64 35.02 20.78
N PRO A 118 1.85 35.85 21.48
CA PRO A 118 0.88 36.72 20.82
C PRO A 118 1.56 37.68 19.84
N ASP A 119 1.00 37.79 18.64
CA ASP A 119 1.37 38.81 17.66
C ASP A 119 0.12 39.62 17.24
N PRO A 120 -0.20 40.71 17.97
CA PRO A 120 -1.38 41.51 17.69
C PRO A 120 -1.33 42.25 16.34
N ASN A 121 -0.15 42.33 15.71
CA ASN A 121 0.02 42.96 14.40
C ASN A 121 -0.09 41.94 13.26
N GLN A 122 -0.18 40.65 13.57
CA GLN A 122 -0.25 39.58 12.59
C GLN A 122 -1.71 39.36 12.17
N ASN A 123 -2.05 39.88 11.00
CA ASN A 123 -3.26 39.51 10.30
C ASN A 123 -2.93 38.40 9.31
N ALA A 124 -3.58 37.25 9.46
CA ALA A 124 -3.48 36.18 8.48
C ALA A 124 -3.87 36.69 7.08
N GLN A 125 -3.00 36.42 6.10
CA GLN A 125 -3.30 36.71 4.70
C GLN A 125 -4.46 35.83 4.21
N HIS A 126 -5.11 36.23 3.13
CA HIS A 126 -6.25 35.48 2.57
C HIS A 126 -5.88 34.01 2.29
N ASP A 127 -4.74 33.79 1.64
CA ASP A 127 -4.25 32.44 1.30
C ASP A 127 -3.95 31.59 2.55
N ALA A 128 -3.47 32.21 3.64
CA ALA A 128 -3.22 31.53 4.91
C ALA A 128 -4.54 31.08 5.55
N ILE A 129 -5.56 31.94 5.51
CA ILE A 129 -6.91 31.62 5.98
C ILE A 129 -7.50 30.48 5.15
N GLU A 130 -7.35 30.52 3.83
CA GLU A 130 -7.86 29.49 2.93
C GLU A 130 -7.22 28.13 3.21
N ARG A 131 -5.88 28.06 3.28
CA ARG A 131 -5.16 26.82 3.61
C ARG A 131 -5.52 26.27 4.97
N ALA A 132 -5.60 27.12 6.00
CA ALA A 132 -6.06 26.71 7.33
C ALA A 132 -7.51 26.24 7.31
N THR A 133 -8.39 26.87 6.52
CA THR A 133 -9.80 26.47 6.37
C THR A 133 -9.94 25.11 5.70
N THR A 134 -9.12 24.81 4.69
CA THR A 134 -9.07 23.50 4.05
C THR A 134 -8.67 22.40 5.03
N ALA A 135 -7.73 22.68 5.94
CA ALA A 135 -7.23 21.69 6.90
C ALA A 135 -8.12 21.53 8.15
N LEU A 136 -8.64 22.63 8.70
CA LEU A 136 -9.38 22.67 9.97
C LEU A 136 -10.89 22.65 9.81
N GLY A 137 -11.40 23.07 8.66
CA GLY A 137 -12.81 23.38 8.44
C GLY A 137 -13.18 24.81 8.85
N SER A 138 -14.19 25.37 8.16
CA SER A 138 -14.65 26.74 8.38
C SER A 138 -15.12 27.03 9.81
N PRO A 139 -15.89 26.14 10.48
CA PRO A 139 -16.34 26.37 11.86
C PRO A 139 -15.16 26.51 12.83
N PHE A 140 -14.16 25.64 12.70
CA PHE A 140 -13.00 25.64 13.59
C PHE A 140 -12.13 26.89 13.42
N VAL A 141 -11.94 27.35 12.16
CA VAL A 141 -11.24 28.61 11.88
C VAL A 141 -11.98 29.82 12.45
N ALA A 142 -13.30 29.84 12.43
CA ALA A 142 -14.09 30.93 13.01
C ALA A 142 -13.89 31.04 14.53
N VAL A 143 -13.91 29.90 15.23
CA VAL A 143 -13.61 29.83 16.68
C VAL A 143 -12.17 30.26 16.96
N LEU A 144 -11.20 29.76 16.18
CA LEU A 144 -9.79 30.10 16.36
C LEU A 144 -9.49 31.60 16.18
N LYS A 145 -10.23 32.30 15.31
CA LYS A 145 -10.10 33.75 15.09
C LYS A 145 -10.74 34.62 16.17
N SER A 146 -11.83 34.14 16.75
CA SER A 146 -12.64 34.88 17.73
C SER A 146 -12.14 34.69 19.16
N THR A 147 -11.51 33.55 19.44
CA THR A 147 -10.99 33.21 20.77
C THR A 147 -9.69 33.94 21.05
N ASP A 148 -9.60 34.62 22.20
CA ASP A 148 -8.33 35.11 22.71
C ASP A 148 -7.55 33.95 23.33
N THR A 149 -6.61 33.37 22.57
CA THR A 149 -5.75 32.25 23.03
C THR A 149 -4.66 32.70 24.01
N ARG A 150 -4.72 33.94 24.50
CA ARG A 150 -3.76 34.50 25.49
C ARG A 150 -3.96 33.84 26.85
N GLY A 151 -3.14 32.84 27.14
CA GLY A 151 -3.05 32.20 28.46
C GLY A 151 -3.58 30.77 28.48
N ASP A 152 -4.43 30.39 27.52
CA ASP A 152 -4.83 29.01 27.29
C ASP A 152 -4.49 28.59 25.85
N THR A 153 -3.44 27.78 25.73
CA THR A 153 -2.89 27.29 24.46
C THR A 153 -3.58 26.01 23.99
N ILE A 154 -4.58 25.49 24.71
CA ILE A 154 -5.27 24.23 24.35
C ILE A 154 -5.88 24.35 22.96
N LEU A 155 -6.71 25.36 22.68
CA LEU A 155 -7.34 25.49 21.35
C LEU A 155 -6.30 25.56 20.21
N LEU A 156 -5.17 26.23 20.46
CA LEU A 156 -4.06 26.31 19.50
C LEU A 156 -3.37 24.96 19.31
N GLU A 157 -3.12 24.21 20.39
CA GLU A 157 -2.61 22.83 20.33
C GLU A 157 -3.52 21.97 19.44
N ILE A 158 -4.83 22.01 19.69
CA ILE A 158 -5.81 21.25 18.90
C ILE A 158 -5.75 21.65 17.43
N ALA A 159 -5.72 22.95 17.13
CA ALA A 159 -5.61 23.44 15.75
C ALA A 159 -4.36 22.90 15.05
N ILE A 160 -3.20 22.97 15.69
CA ILE A 160 -1.95 22.47 15.12
C ILE A 160 -2.02 20.95 14.90
N ARG A 161 -2.59 20.18 15.83
CA ARG A 161 -2.79 18.73 15.67
C ARG A 161 -3.67 18.39 14.49
N VAL A 162 -4.82 19.04 14.35
CA VAL A 162 -5.77 18.81 13.25
C VAL A 162 -5.09 19.11 11.91
N ALA A 163 -4.41 20.27 11.81
CA ALA A 163 -3.71 20.67 10.59
C ALA A 163 -2.58 19.72 10.20
N ALA A 164 -1.73 19.33 11.15
CA ALA A 164 -0.66 18.37 10.91
C ALA A 164 -1.23 17.00 10.51
N THR A 165 -2.23 16.49 11.22
CA THR A 165 -2.90 15.21 10.92
C THR A 165 -3.51 15.23 9.51
N HIS A 166 -4.20 16.31 9.15
CA HIS A 166 -4.75 16.49 7.80
C HIS A 166 -3.66 16.39 6.73
N PHE A 167 -2.58 17.16 6.86
CA PHE A 167 -1.51 17.19 5.87
C PHE A 167 -0.78 15.85 5.75
N LEU A 168 -0.43 15.24 6.87
CA LEU A 168 0.23 13.93 6.92
C LEU A 168 -0.66 12.83 6.32
N SER A 169 -1.99 12.94 6.47
CA SER A 169 -2.93 12.02 5.80
C SER A 169 -2.83 12.10 4.27
N GLN A 170 -2.65 13.30 3.72
CA GLN A 170 -2.49 13.50 2.28
C GLN A 170 -1.20 12.83 1.78
N ILE A 171 -0.12 12.91 2.55
CA ILE A 171 1.15 12.23 2.24
C ILE A 171 0.93 10.70 2.20
N ILE A 172 0.23 10.15 3.19
CA ILE A 172 0.02 8.70 3.32
C ILE A 172 -0.90 8.16 2.21
N CYS A 173 -1.96 8.90 1.89
CA CYS A 173 -3.05 8.43 1.03
C CYS A 173 -2.81 8.65 -0.47
N THR A 174 -1.95 9.61 -0.86
CA THR A 174 -1.67 9.86 -2.28
C THR A 174 -0.94 8.70 -2.95
N TRP A 175 -1.23 8.48 -4.23
CA TRP A 175 -0.58 7.50 -5.10
C TRP A 175 0.68 8.05 -5.74
N THR A 176 0.65 9.32 -6.16
CA THR A 176 1.75 10.04 -6.81
C THR A 176 2.43 11.04 -5.87
N THR A 177 3.52 11.67 -6.34
CA THR A 177 4.18 12.80 -5.67
C THR A 177 3.37 14.10 -5.77
N SER A 178 2.43 14.17 -6.73
CA SER A 178 1.56 15.31 -7.02
C SER A 178 0.10 14.96 -6.72
N PRO A 179 -0.49 15.47 -5.63
CA PRO A 179 -1.88 15.17 -5.25
C PRO A 179 -2.92 15.52 -6.34
N GLU A 180 -2.60 16.46 -7.24
CA GLU A 180 -3.49 16.90 -8.31
C GLU A 180 -3.73 15.80 -9.36
N ASP A 181 -2.75 14.91 -9.53
CA ASP A 181 -2.80 13.83 -10.52
C ASP A 181 -3.42 12.53 -9.97
N ASP A 182 -3.77 12.53 -8.68
CA ASP A 182 -4.12 11.34 -7.92
C ASP A 182 -5.51 10.77 -8.24
N GLY A 183 -6.42 11.64 -8.68
CA GLY A 183 -7.84 11.31 -8.85
C GLY A 183 -8.09 10.19 -9.85
N ILE A 184 -7.29 10.09 -10.91
CA ILE A 184 -7.45 9.03 -11.93
C ILE A 184 -7.03 7.68 -11.35
N LEU A 185 -5.91 7.62 -10.63
CA LEU A 185 -5.43 6.37 -10.02
C LEU A 185 -6.36 5.89 -8.92
N ALA A 186 -6.86 6.80 -8.08
CA ALA A 186 -7.87 6.48 -7.07
C ALA A 186 -9.16 5.92 -7.72
N CYS A 187 -9.64 6.52 -8.80
CA CYS A 187 -10.84 6.05 -9.51
C CYS A 187 -10.63 4.65 -10.13
N VAL A 188 -9.47 4.39 -10.73
CA VAL A 188 -9.13 3.07 -11.27
C VAL A 188 -9.01 2.05 -10.15
N TYR A 189 -8.37 2.41 -9.04
CA TYR A 189 -8.23 1.55 -7.87
C TYR A 189 -9.58 1.09 -7.34
N GLU A 190 -10.53 2.00 -7.13
CA GLU A 190 -11.86 1.66 -6.61
C GLU A 190 -12.62 0.70 -7.52
N LYS A 191 -12.49 0.85 -8.85
CA LYS A 191 -13.07 -0.10 -9.80
C LYS A 191 -12.45 -1.49 -9.64
N ILE A 192 -11.13 -1.57 -9.58
CA ILE A 192 -10.39 -2.84 -9.39
C ILE A 192 -10.76 -3.47 -8.05
N ARG A 193 -10.83 -2.67 -6.98
CA ARG A 193 -11.24 -3.09 -5.64
C ARG A 193 -12.64 -3.72 -5.64
N SER A 194 -13.57 -3.11 -6.38
CA SER A 194 -14.94 -3.62 -6.49
C SER A 194 -15.04 -4.92 -7.31
N SER A 195 -14.25 -5.09 -8.38
CA SER A 195 -14.37 -6.23 -9.31
C SER A 195 -13.46 -7.42 -8.97
N GLU A 196 -12.24 -7.16 -8.51
CA GLU A 196 -11.19 -8.17 -8.39
C GLU A 196 -11.11 -8.79 -6.99
N ASN A 197 -10.25 -9.81 -6.86
CA ASN A 197 -9.95 -10.43 -5.57
C ASN A 197 -8.85 -9.65 -4.81
N GLN A 198 -8.76 -9.90 -3.50
CA GLN A 198 -7.83 -9.20 -2.60
C GLN A 198 -6.36 -9.22 -3.09
N SER A 199 -5.89 -10.37 -3.61
CA SER A 199 -4.52 -10.50 -4.11
C SER A 199 -4.23 -9.61 -5.32
N VAL A 200 -5.18 -9.48 -6.25
CA VAL A 200 -5.02 -8.63 -7.43
C VAL A 200 -5.04 -7.16 -7.02
N VAL A 201 -5.95 -6.78 -6.10
CA VAL A 201 -6.07 -5.40 -5.63
C VAL A 201 -4.79 -4.95 -4.89
N GLY A 202 -4.29 -5.77 -3.95
CA GLY A 202 -3.06 -5.48 -3.22
C GLY A 202 -1.83 -5.41 -4.12
N GLN A 203 -1.71 -6.33 -5.09
CA GLN A 203 -0.60 -6.32 -6.05
C GLN A 203 -0.67 -5.13 -7.00
N TRP A 204 -1.86 -4.76 -7.48
CA TRP A 204 -2.04 -3.56 -8.28
C TRP A 204 -1.68 -2.31 -7.48
N ARG A 205 -2.14 -2.20 -6.23
CA ARG A 205 -1.80 -1.08 -5.35
C ARG A 205 -0.30 -0.89 -5.22
N ALA A 206 0.40 -1.98 -4.90
CA ALA A 206 1.84 -1.98 -4.71
C ALA A 206 2.59 -1.59 -5.98
N LEU A 207 2.29 -2.24 -7.11
CA LEU A 207 2.95 -1.91 -8.38
C LEU A 207 2.69 -0.46 -8.80
N THR A 208 1.43 -0.01 -8.72
CA THR A 208 1.07 1.37 -9.06
C THR A 208 1.83 2.35 -8.19
N ARG A 209 1.87 2.18 -6.85
CA ARG A 209 2.59 3.11 -5.98
C ARG A 209 4.11 3.08 -6.19
N THR A 210 4.69 1.92 -6.45
CA THR A 210 6.12 1.80 -6.75
C THR A 210 6.50 2.49 -8.08
N PHE A 211 5.64 2.42 -9.11
CA PHE A 211 5.94 2.96 -10.43
C PHE A 211 5.36 4.36 -10.71
N ALA A 212 4.38 4.82 -9.93
CA ALA A 212 3.79 6.16 -10.03
C ALA A 212 4.57 7.23 -9.26
N GLN A 213 5.56 6.83 -8.47
CA GLN A 213 6.55 7.76 -7.93
C GLN A 213 7.37 8.30 -9.09
N ASP A 214 7.11 9.56 -9.46
CA ASP A 214 7.89 10.26 -10.48
C ASP A 214 9.36 10.33 -10.04
N LYS A 215 10.28 10.59 -10.98
CA LYS A 215 11.75 10.56 -10.77
C LYS A 215 12.30 11.57 -9.75
N LEU A 216 11.45 12.20 -8.93
CA LEU A 216 11.88 13.00 -7.80
C LEU A 216 12.68 12.14 -6.84
N ASP A 217 13.80 12.68 -6.40
CA ASP A 217 14.56 12.08 -5.31
C ASP A 217 13.66 12.05 -4.06
N MET A 218 13.66 10.93 -3.33
CA MET A 218 12.88 10.77 -2.11
C MET A 218 13.17 11.91 -1.11
N GLN A 219 14.42 12.38 -1.11
CA GLN A 219 14.84 13.54 -0.32
C GLN A 219 14.14 14.84 -0.73
N GLN A 220 13.97 15.08 -2.04
CA GLN A 220 13.30 16.29 -2.52
C GLN A 220 11.81 16.29 -2.16
N LEU A 221 11.17 15.12 -2.21
CA LEU A 221 9.79 14.97 -1.77
C LEU A 221 9.66 15.25 -0.27
N GLU A 222 10.57 14.68 0.54
CA GLU A 222 10.60 14.92 1.98
C GLU A 222 10.81 16.40 2.31
N ASP A 223 11.76 17.07 1.65
CA ASP A 223 12.02 18.50 1.84
C ASP A 223 10.82 19.37 1.44
N ASP A 224 10.13 19.05 0.34
CA ASP A 224 8.91 19.75 -0.08
C ASP A 224 7.77 19.56 0.93
N CYS A 225 7.55 18.32 1.39
CA CYS A 225 6.56 18.01 2.40
C CYS A 225 6.84 18.74 3.72
N ASN A 226 8.09 18.76 4.17
CA ASN A 226 8.51 19.49 5.37
C ASN A 226 8.21 20.99 5.25
N ARG A 227 8.59 21.59 4.13
CA ARG A 227 8.32 23.01 3.86
C ARG A 227 6.82 23.32 3.86
N ARG A 228 6.00 22.48 3.21
CA ARG A 228 4.55 22.67 3.15
C ARG A 228 3.87 22.50 4.50
N LEU A 229 4.30 21.52 5.31
CA LEU A 229 3.81 21.35 6.67
C LEU A 229 4.17 22.56 7.55
N ALA A 230 5.40 23.07 7.44
CA ALA A 230 5.83 24.27 8.16
C ALA A 230 4.96 25.49 7.80
N ILE A 231 4.70 25.71 6.50
CA ILE A 231 3.82 26.79 6.02
C ILE A 231 2.42 26.65 6.62
N LEU A 232 1.83 25.45 6.58
CA LEU A 232 0.49 25.23 7.12
C LEU A 232 0.41 25.55 8.63
N ILE A 233 1.42 25.15 9.40
CA ILE A 233 1.44 25.46 10.83
C ILE A 233 1.60 26.97 11.08
N LEU A 234 2.43 27.65 10.30
CA LEU A 234 2.56 29.12 10.37
C LEU A 234 1.26 29.83 9.99
N ASP A 235 0.50 29.30 9.04
CA ASP A 235 -0.82 29.81 8.69
C ASP A 235 -1.80 29.66 9.85
N VAL A 236 -1.82 28.51 10.53
CA VAL A 236 -2.64 28.26 11.72
C VAL A 236 -2.29 29.23 12.85
N LEU A 237 -1.00 29.42 13.13
CA LEU A 237 -0.52 30.40 14.12
C LEU A 237 -0.98 31.82 13.75
N SER A 238 -0.84 32.20 12.47
CA SER A 238 -1.26 33.50 11.97
C SER A 238 -2.76 33.73 12.12
N VAL A 239 -3.59 32.70 11.88
CA VAL A 239 -5.04 32.75 12.07
C VAL A 239 -5.41 32.96 13.54
N ALA A 240 -4.65 32.35 14.45
CA ALA A 240 -4.79 32.52 15.89
C ALA A 240 -4.17 33.84 16.44
N ARG A 241 -3.59 34.70 15.57
CA ARG A 241 -2.83 35.90 15.94
C ARG A 241 -1.64 35.61 16.87
N MET A 242 -1.00 34.47 16.61
CA MET A 242 0.18 33.97 17.31
C MET A 242 1.34 33.88 16.33
N ARG A 243 2.56 33.91 16.89
CA ARG A 243 3.80 33.69 16.14
C ARG A 243 4.67 32.64 16.81
N PRO A 244 5.50 31.91 16.06
CA PRO A 244 6.47 30.99 16.65
C PRO A 244 7.49 31.75 17.52
N SER A 245 8.00 31.10 18.56
CA SER A 245 9.12 31.65 19.34
C SER A 245 10.38 31.75 18.46
N PRO A 246 11.14 32.87 18.52
CA PRO A 246 12.35 33.05 17.74
C PRO A 246 13.47 32.03 18.07
N GLY A 247 13.35 31.27 19.15
CA GLY A 247 14.30 30.21 19.53
C GLY A 247 13.81 28.78 19.28
N GLY A 248 12.55 28.58 18.88
CA GLY A 248 12.02 27.26 18.60
C GLY A 248 12.29 26.88 17.15
N ASN A 249 13.15 25.88 16.91
CA ASN A 249 13.28 25.27 15.58
C ASN A 249 12.48 23.96 15.52
N PRO A 250 11.25 23.95 14.97
CA PRO A 250 10.47 22.72 14.83
C PRO A 250 10.96 21.80 13.71
N GLU A 251 11.94 22.22 12.90
CA GLU A 251 12.41 21.52 11.70
C GLU A 251 12.69 20.04 11.92
N TYR A 252 13.40 19.68 13.00
CA TYR A 252 13.70 18.29 13.31
C TYR A 252 12.43 17.46 13.60
N ALA A 253 11.47 18.03 14.32
CA ALA A 253 10.21 17.36 14.62
C ALA A 253 9.34 17.22 13.34
N LEU A 254 9.36 18.22 12.46
CA LEU A 254 8.68 18.15 11.16
C LEU A 254 9.28 17.04 10.28
N GLN A 255 10.62 16.95 10.22
CA GLN A 255 11.33 15.89 9.50
C GLN A 255 10.93 14.50 10.00
N ILE A 256 10.88 14.30 11.33
CA ILE A 256 10.43 13.03 11.92
C ILE A 256 9.00 12.68 11.46
N LEU A 257 8.07 13.65 11.50
CA LEU A 257 6.68 13.41 11.12
C LEU A 257 6.53 13.06 9.64
N VAL A 258 7.17 13.82 8.76
CA VAL A 258 7.13 13.59 7.31
C VAL A 258 7.77 12.24 6.99
N GLY A 259 8.93 11.94 7.56
CA GLY A 259 9.60 10.65 7.38
C GLY A 259 8.73 9.47 7.83
N LYS A 260 8.02 9.60 8.96
CA LYS A 260 7.06 8.59 9.43
C LYS A 260 5.85 8.44 8.50
N ALA A 261 5.28 9.54 8.02
CA ALA A 261 4.17 9.49 7.05
C ALA A 261 4.58 8.82 5.73
N LEU A 262 5.77 9.13 5.21
CA LEU A 262 6.33 8.48 4.03
C LEU A 262 6.62 6.99 4.28
N ARG A 263 7.10 6.63 5.47
CA ARG A 263 7.28 5.23 5.86
C ARG A 263 5.94 4.48 5.88
N ILE A 264 4.91 5.03 6.52
CA ILE A 264 3.57 4.43 6.55
C ILE A 264 3.01 4.28 5.13
N ARG A 265 3.17 5.31 4.28
CA ARG A 265 2.79 5.27 2.85
C ARG A 265 3.38 4.06 2.14
N GLN A 266 4.67 3.78 2.35
CA GLN A 266 5.37 2.61 1.77
C GLN A 266 4.85 1.31 2.36
N LEU A 267 4.64 1.25 3.68
CA LEU A 267 4.18 0.04 4.36
C LEU A 267 2.79 -0.40 3.88
N ILE A 268 1.80 0.49 3.93
CA ILE A 268 0.40 0.17 3.55
C ILE A 268 0.21 0.13 2.03
N GLY A 269 1.03 0.92 1.32
CA GLY A 269 0.91 1.10 -0.12
C GLY A 269 1.65 0.05 -0.93
N GLU A 270 2.80 -0.44 -0.47
CA GLU A 270 3.72 -1.24 -1.29
C GLU A 270 4.11 -2.58 -0.63
N ALA A 271 4.42 -2.56 0.68
CA ALA A 271 4.94 -3.73 1.37
C ALA A 271 3.85 -4.75 1.74
N LEU A 272 2.71 -4.27 2.24
CA LEU A 272 1.57 -5.11 2.61
C LEU A 272 0.62 -5.31 1.44
N LYS A 273 0.58 -6.53 0.92
CA LYS A 273 -0.16 -6.92 -0.28
C LYS A 273 -1.27 -7.91 0.02
N SER A 274 -1.14 -8.70 1.09
CA SER A 274 -2.15 -9.70 1.45
C SER A 274 -3.47 -9.07 1.90
N SER A 275 -3.40 -7.89 2.53
CA SER A 275 -4.53 -7.15 3.09
C SER A 275 -4.42 -5.66 2.74
N GLU A 276 -5.52 -4.92 2.85
CA GLU A 276 -5.48 -3.46 2.69
C GLU A 276 -5.50 -2.78 4.05
N TYR A 277 -4.75 -1.71 4.17
CA TYR A 277 -4.69 -0.90 5.37
C TYR A 277 -4.97 0.53 4.97
N GLU A 278 -5.91 1.15 5.66
CA GLU A 278 -6.38 2.50 5.37
C GLU A 278 -6.29 3.35 6.62
N ILE A 279 -5.74 4.55 6.45
CA ILE A 279 -5.84 5.60 7.45
C ILE A 279 -7.31 6.04 7.51
N PHE A 280 -7.86 6.01 8.71
CA PHE A 280 -9.23 6.42 8.95
C PHE A 280 -9.27 7.78 9.64
N LEU A 281 -9.84 8.75 8.95
CA LEU A 281 -10.16 10.08 9.49
C LEU A 281 -11.66 10.32 9.34
N PRO A 282 -12.42 10.43 10.43
CA PRO A 282 -13.85 10.72 10.36
C PRO A 282 -14.09 12.13 9.83
N GLN A 283 -15.11 12.28 8.99
CA GLN A 283 -15.51 13.60 8.50
C GLN A 283 -15.98 14.48 9.66
N PRO A 284 -15.64 15.79 9.66
CA PRO A 284 -16.32 16.74 10.52
C PRO A 284 -17.84 16.60 10.39
N GLU A 285 -18.56 16.83 11.48
CA GLU A 285 -20.02 16.69 11.61
C GLU A 285 -20.56 15.25 11.52
N ALA A 286 -19.71 14.24 11.28
CA ALA A 286 -20.15 12.85 11.35
C ALA A 286 -20.60 12.46 12.77
N ALA A 287 -21.57 11.56 12.87
CA ALA A 287 -21.99 11.00 14.15
C ALA A 287 -20.84 10.22 14.82
N PHE A 288 -20.63 10.45 16.12
CA PHE A 288 -19.61 9.73 16.87
C PHE A 288 -19.92 8.24 16.98
N ALA A 289 -18.97 7.41 16.55
CA ALA A 289 -19.06 5.95 16.63
C ALA A 289 -17.94 5.38 17.49
N ALA A 290 -18.25 5.03 18.74
CA ALA A 290 -17.27 4.53 19.72
C ALA A 290 -16.55 3.23 19.33
N ALA A 291 -17.08 2.49 18.34
CA ALA A 291 -16.41 1.33 17.76
C ALA A 291 -15.13 1.73 17.01
N ASP A 292 -15.14 2.88 16.34
CA ASP A 292 -14.11 3.33 15.42
C ASP A 292 -13.37 4.60 15.86
N MET A 293 -13.93 5.29 16.84
CA MET A 293 -13.48 6.60 17.29
C MET A 293 -13.29 6.62 18.82
N GLU A 294 -12.39 7.48 19.27
CA GLU A 294 -12.14 7.77 20.68
C GLU A 294 -12.23 9.29 20.91
N ASP A 295 -13.08 9.73 21.84
CA ASP A 295 -13.09 11.11 22.30
C ASP A 295 -11.80 11.37 23.07
N THR A 296 -10.88 12.11 22.46
CA THR A 296 -9.53 12.37 23.02
C THR A 296 -9.60 13.23 24.28
N TYR A 297 -10.69 13.97 24.48
CA TYR A 297 -10.85 14.94 25.57
C TYR A 297 -11.80 14.45 26.68
N ASP A 298 -12.57 13.39 26.44
CA ASP A 298 -13.28 12.62 27.49
C ASP A 298 -13.14 11.09 27.27
N PRO A 299 -11.92 10.53 27.41
CA PRO A 299 -11.69 9.10 27.16
C PRO A 299 -12.38 8.18 28.18
N ARG A 300 -12.89 8.73 29.30
CA ARG A 300 -13.58 7.96 30.35
C ARG A 300 -15.09 7.99 30.23
N GLY A 301 -15.64 8.69 29.23
CA GLY A 301 -17.06 8.67 28.87
C GLY A 301 -17.99 8.93 30.06
N LYS A 302 -17.63 9.86 30.94
CA LYS A 302 -18.45 10.13 32.13
C LYS A 302 -19.79 10.79 31.77
N GLY A 303 -19.93 11.35 30.57
CA GLY A 303 -21.20 11.77 29.99
C GLY A 303 -21.59 10.89 28.82
N GLY A 304 -22.83 10.40 28.80
CA GLY A 304 -23.40 9.68 27.66
C GLY A 304 -23.53 10.56 26.41
N ARG A 305 -22.42 10.80 25.70
CA ARG A 305 -22.31 11.61 24.47
C ARG A 305 -22.76 10.84 23.22
N THR A 306 -23.73 9.93 23.36
CA THR A 306 -24.25 9.03 22.32
C THR A 306 -24.91 9.71 21.12
N ARG A 307 -24.97 11.05 21.08
CA ARG A 307 -25.50 11.85 19.97
C ARG A 307 -24.61 13.02 19.59
N SER A 308 -23.36 13.03 20.06
CA SER A 308 -22.41 14.08 19.69
C SER A 308 -21.87 13.85 18.28
N HIS A 309 -21.60 14.95 17.59
CA HIS A 309 -20.95 14.92 16.29
C HIS A 309 -19.47 15.27 16.45
N VAL A 310 -18.67 14.74 15.52
CA VAL A 310 -17.25 15.05 15.41
C VAL A 310 -17.09 16.53 15.07
N LEU A 311 -16.30 17.25 15.85
CA LEU A 311 -15.85 18.60 15.52
C LEU A 311 -14.62 18.52 14.62
N CYS A 312 -13.63 17.73 15.05
CA CYS A 312 -12.37 17.56 14.34
C CYS A 312 -11.73 16.20 14.67
N TYR A 313 -10.81 15.76 13.83
CA TYR A 313 -9.94 14.61 14.09
C TYR A 313 -8.56 15.09 14.54
N VAL A 314 -8.01 14.48 15.58
CA VAL A 314 -6.75 14.90 16.23
C VAL A 314 -5.70 13.80 16.27
N ALA A 315 -6.06 12.59 15.83
CA ALA A 315 -5.18 11.44 15.68
C ALA A 315 -5.72 10.49 14.61
N PHE A 316 -4.82 9.80 13.92
CA PHE A 316 -5.12 8.80 12.91
C PHE A 316 -5.76 7.56 13.52
N GLY A 317 -6.85 7.09 12.88
CA GLY A 317 -7.28 5.70 13.00
C GLY A 317 -6.60 4.83 11.93
N LEU A 318 -6.61 3.52 12.15
CA LEU A 318 -6.13 2.52 11.20
C LEU A 318 -7.16 1.41 11.07
N ARG A 319 -7.52 1.08 9.83
CA ARG A 319 -8.42 -0.02 9.53
C ARG A 319 -7.75 -1.00 8.60
N ARG A 320 -7.98 -2.28 8.84
CA ARG A 320 -7.75 -3.32 7.85
C ARG A 320 -9.01 -3.54 7.05
N VAL A 321 -8.91 -3.55 5.72
CA VAL A 321 -10.03 -3.82 4.83
C VAL A 321 -9.76 -5.10 4.07
N GLU A 322 -10.72 -6.01 4.11
CA GLU A 322 -10.66 -7.31 3.45
C GLU A 322 -11.95 -7.61 2.69
N LYS A 323 -11.82 -8.24 1.53
CA LYS A 323 -12.97 -8.71 0.77
C LYS A 323 -13.39 -10.11 1.22
N VAL A 324 -14.43 -10.20 2.06
CA VAL A 324 -15.01 -11.46 2.54
C VAL A 324 -16.28 -11.74 1.76
N LYS A 325 -16.32 -12.85 1.00
CA LYS A 325 -17.50 -13.29 0.22
C LYS A 325 -18.08 -12.21 -0.72
N ARG A 326 -17.21 -11.37 -1.30
CA ARG A 326 -17.52 -10.22 -2.19
C ARG A 326 -17.97 -8.93 -1.50
N GLU A 327 -18.12 -8.92 -0.18
CA GLU A 327 -18.36 -7.70 0.60
C GLU A 327 -17.04 -7.20 1.21
N LEU A 328 -16.87 -5.89 1.27
CA LEU A 328 -15.75 -5.28 1.99
C LEU A 328 -16.08 -5.25 3.48
N GLN A 329 -15.26 -5.93 4.27
CA GLN A 329 -15.31 -5.87 5.73
C GLN A 329 -14.11 -5.07 6.22
N SER A 330 -14.38 -4.12 7.11
CA SER A 330 -13.35 -3.33 7.77
C SER A 330 -13.23 -3.75 9.24
N VAL A 331 -11.99 -3.88 9.70
CA VAL A 331 -11.64 -4.13 11.09
C VAL A 331 -10.82 -2.95 11.58
N THR A 332 -11.30 -2.25 12.61
CA THR A 332 -10.55 -1.15 13.23
C THR A 332 -9.43 -1.72 14.09
N LEU A 333 -8.19 -1.39 13.72
CA LEU A 333 -6.97 -1.76 14.44
C LEU A 333 -6.54 -0.67 15.43
N LEU A 334 -6.73 0.60 15.02
CA LEU A 334 -6.55 1.78 15.86
C LEU A 334 -7.74 2.70 15.68
N LYS A 335 -8.33 3.17 16.78
CA LYS A 335 -9.42 4.13 16.74
C LYS A 335 -8.89 5.51 16.37
N ALA A 336 -9.66 6.25 15.59
CA ALA A 336 -9.34 7.64 15.31
C ALA A 336 -9.62 8.48 16.56
N GLY A 337 -8.65 9.31 16.96
CA GLY A 337 -8.85 10.29 18.02
C GLY A 337 -9.62 11.48 17.48
N VAL A 338 -10.73 11.84 18.13
CA VAL A 338 -11.59 12.95 17.72
C VAL A 338 -11.84 13.92 18.87
N GLY A 339 -12.02 15.18 18.52
CA GLY A 339 -12.72 16.17 19.36
C GLY A 339 -14.18 16.22 18.97
N LEU A 340 -15.09 16.21 19.94
CA LEU A 340 -16.53 16.31 19.71
C LEU A 340 -16.99 17.78 19.79
N GLN A 341 -18.15 18.12 19.23
CA GLN A 341 -18.70 19.49 19.32
C GLN A 341 -18.87 19.98 20.77
N THR A 342 -19.09 19.07 21.71
CA THR A 342 -19.15 19.37 23.16
C THR A 342 -17.85 19.96 23.70
N LEU A 343 -16.71 19.73 23.04
CA LEU A 343 -15.42 20.30 23.40
C LEU A 343 -15.46 21.84 23.41
N LEU A 344 -16.19 22.48 22.49
CA LEU A 344 -16.29 23.94 22.48
C LEU A 344 -16.99 24.46 23.73
N ALA A 345 -18.01 23.74 24.22
CA ALA A 345 -18.67 24.07 25.48
C ALA A 345 -17.77 23.79 26.68
N ASP A 346 -16.99 22.70 26.65
CA ASP A 346 -16.03 22.36 27.72
C ASP A 346 -14.89 23.41 27.83
N LEU A 347 -14.61 24.13 26.73
CA LEU A 347 -13.63 25.22 26.67
C LEU A 347 -14.25 26.61 26.92
N ASP A 348 -15.52 26.69 27.31
CA ASP A 348 -16.28 27.94 27.50
C ASP A 348 -16.31 28.84 26.24
N LEU A 349 -16.26 28.25 25.03
CA LEU A 349 -16.21 28.97 23.75
C LEU A 349 -17.56 29.10 23.04
N VAL A 350 -18.66 28.67 23.68
CA VAL A 350 -20.02 28.84 23.16
C VAL A 350 -20.64 30.06 23.84
N ASP A 351 -20.72 31.18 23.12
CA ASP A 351 -21.52 32.32 23.56
C ASP A 351 -23.00 31.88 23.67
N GLY A 352 -23.61 32.17 24.82
CA GLY A 352 -24.99 31.84 25.14
C GLY A 352 -25.99 32.66 24.33
N ASP A 353 -26.18 32.32 23.06
CA ASP A 353 -27.28 32.84 22.24
C ASP A 353 -28.53 31.95 22.42
N ASP A 354 -29.20 32.03 23.57
CA ASP A 354 -30.59 31.56 23.71
C ASP A 354 -31.37 32.14 24.92
N GLU A 355 -31.05 33.36 25.36
CA GLU A 355 -31.94 34.16 26.24
C GLU A 355 -32.37 35.47 25.56
N SER A 356 -33.08 35.39 24.42
CA SER A 356 -33.78 36.57 23.90
C SER A 356 -35.02 36.25 23.04
N MET A 357 -35.80 35.25 23.41
CA MET A 357 -37.16 35.08 22.86
C MET A 357 -38.13 34.55 23.92
N SER A 358 -38.38 35.34 24.97
CA SER A 358 -39.60 35.21 25.79
C SER A 358 -39.83 36.49 26.61
N THR A 359 -40.43 37.49 25.98
CA THR A 359 -41.33 38.46 26.62
C THR A 359 -42.40 38.88 25.65
#